data_AF-A0A2U2SL99-F1
#
_entry.id   AF-A0A2U2SL99-F1
#
_cell.length_a   1.000
_cell.length_b   1.000
_cell.length_c   1.000
_cell.angle_alpha   90.00
_cell.angle_beta   90.00
_cell.angle_gamma   90.00
#
_symmetry.space_group_name_H-M   'P 1'
#
loop_
_entity.id
_entity.type
_entity.pdbx_description
1 polymer ?
#
loop_
_entity_poly.entity_id
_entity_poly.type
_entity_poly.pdbx_seq_one_letter_code
_entity_poly.pdbx_strand_id
1 'polypeptide(L)'
;MRAEFFALLTALAWGIGGYFEKKGLHLGNLSPQMGITIRTAVALVILAAVSFPQWKTLSQAGSKALWMMVFGGGVIAGAVGMLCFYTALKGAPLGRVMPIAFTSPLFGALMGILFGGEPLTWKVILGALLTVGGIILLTFG
;
A
#
# COMPACT_ATOMS: atom_id res chain seq x y z
N MET A 1 4.24 -4.77 22.35
CA MET A 1 3.78 -3.48 21.77
C MET A 1 2.59 -3.79 20.86
N ARG A 2 1.54 -2.97 20.87
CA ARG A 2 0.30 -3.21 20.12
C ARG A 2 0.52 -3.03 18.61
N ALA A 3 0.05 -3.95 17.77
CA ALA A 3 0.27 -3.96 16.31
C ALA A 3 -0.29 -2.68 15.63
N GLU A 4 -1.34 -2.13 16.23
CA GLU A 4 -2.02 -0.90 15.84
C GLU A 4 -1.07 0.32 15.88
N PHE A 5 -0.09 0.32 16.78
CA PHE A 5 0.91 1.39 16.83
C PHE A 5 1.79 1.42 15.57
N PHE A 6 2.23 0.25 15.08
CA PHE A 6 3.00 0.16 13.83
C PHE A 6 2.15 0.54 12.60
N ALA A 7 0.85 0.24 12.62
CA ALA A 7 -0.07 0.68 11.57
C ALA A 7 -0.20 2.22 11.53
N LEU A 8 -0.24 2.89 12.68
CA LEU A 8 -0.24 4.36 12.75
C LEU A 8 1.07 4.96 12.23
N LEU A 9 2.22 4.37 12.58
CA LEU A 9 3.51 4.79 12.02
C LEU A 9 3.55 4.61 10.50
N THR A 10 2.92 3.55 9.99
CA THR A 10 2.78 3.34 8.54
C THR A 10 1.98 4.46 7.90
N ALA A 11 0.83 4.83 8.48
CA ALA A 11 0.00 5.92 7.97
C ALA A 11 0.77 7.26 7.95
N LEU A 12 1.54 7.56 8.99
CA LEU A 12 2.41 8.74 9.05
C LEU A 12 3.48 8.71 7.95
N ALA A 13 4.21 7.60 7.82
CA ALA A 13 5.26 7.44 6.83
C ALA A 13 4.74 7.57 5.40
N TRP A 14 3.59 6.97 5.09
CA TRP A 14 2.97 7.07 3.76
C TRP A 14 2.42 8.47 3.47
N GLY A 15 1.82 9.15 4.46
CA GLY A 15 1.36 10.53 4.30
C GLY A 15 2.50 11.50 4.01
N ILE A 16 3.55 11.46 4.82
CA ILE A 16 4.74 12.31 4.66
C ILE A 16 5.49 11.94 3.37
N GLY A 17 5.73 10.65 3.14
CA GLY A 17 6.40 10.14 1.94
C GLY A 17 5.67 10.55 0.66
N GLY A 18 4.34 10.38 0.60
CA GLY A 18 3.54 10.74 -0.56
C GLY A 18 3.63 12.23 -0.94
N TYR A 19 3.79 13.13 0.04
CA TYR A 19 4.07 14.55 -0.23
C TYR A 19 5.41 14.74 -0.96
N PHE A 20 6.49 14.14 -0.45
CA PHE A 20 7.82 14.25 -1.06
C PHE A 20 7.88 13.57 -2.43
N GLU A 21 7.25 12.41 -2.59
CA GLU A 21 7.16 11.69 -3.87
C GLU A 21 6.46 12.54 -4.92
N LYS A 22 5.28 13.08 -4.59
CA LYS A 22 4.56 13.97 -5.50
C LYS A 22 5.39 15.18 -5.86
N LYS A 23 6.01 15.85 -4.88
CA LYS A 23 6.83 17.04 -5.12
C LYS A 23 8.05 16.71 -5.99
N GLY A 24 8.74 15.61 -5.73
CA GLY A 24 9.88 15.14 -6.50
C GLY A 24 9.52 14.83 -7.96
N LEU A 25 8.38 14.18 -8.19
CA LEU A 25 7.87 13.93 -9.54
C LEU A 25 7.68 15.22 -10.35
N HIS A 26 7.16 16.27 -9.73
CA HIS A 26 6.91 17.56 -10.39
C HIS A 26 8.20 18.37 -10.58
N LEU A 27 9.03 18.48 -9.53
CA LEU A 27 10.29 19.25 -9.60
C LEU A 27 11.28 18.66 -10.61
N GLY A 28 11.39 17.33 -10.69
CA GLY A 28 12.27 16.66 -11.64
C GLY A 28 11.64 16.40 -13.01
N ASN A 29 10.39 16.84 -13.23
CA ASN A 29 9.58 16.50 -14.41
C ASN A 29 9.60 14.98 -14.75
N LEU A 30 9.63 14.13 -13.72
CA LEU A 30 9.83 12.69 -13.86
C LEU A 30 8.54 12.01 -14.30
N SER A 31 8.64 10.96 -15.12
CA SER A 31 7.50 10.09 -15.39
C SER A 31 7.10 9.31 -14.11
N PRO A 32 5.82 8.93 -13.96
CA PRO A 32 5.38 8.09 -12.83
C PRO A 32 6.19 6.80 -12.69
N GLN A 33 6.52 6.16 -13.81
CA GLN A 33 7.31 4.93 -13.89
C GLN A 33 8.73 5.14 -13.33
N MET A 34 9.35 6.28 -13.63
CA MET A 34 10.68 6.59 -13.10
C MET A 34 10.63 6.85 -11.60
N GLY A 35 9.63 7.59 -11.11
CA GLY A 35 9.46 7.84 -9.68
C GLY A 35 9.31 6.54 -8.87
N ILE A 36 8.43 5.64 -9.30
CA ILE A 36 8.25 4.36 -8.60
C ILE A 36 9.48 3.46 -8.69
N THR A 37 10.22 3.50 -9.79
CA THR A 37 11.47 2.73 -9.95
C THR A 37 12.52 3.20 -8.96
N ILE A 38 12.74 4.51 -8.87
CA ILE A 38 13.68 5.11 -7.89
C ILE A 38 13.27 4.75 -6.46
N ARG A 39 11.99 4.95 -6.12
CA ARG A 39 11.45 4.60 -4.78
C ARG A 39 11.71 3.14 -4.45
N THR A 40 11.37 2.25 -5.37
CA THR A 40 11.47 0.80 -5.16
C THR A 40 12.93 0.34 -5.07
N ALA A 41 13.83 0.92 -5.86
CA ALA A 41 15.26 0.63 -5.79
C ALA A 41 15.85 1.03 -4.43
N VAL A 42 15.55 2.25 -3.95
CA VAL A 42 15.98 2.71 -2.62
C VAL A 42 15.40 1.83 -1.51
N ALA A 43 14.10 1.53 -1.59
CA ALA A 43 13.44 0.65 -0.62
C ALA A 43 14.05 -0.76 -0.64
N LEU A 44 14.36 -1.32 -1.81
CA LEU A 44 14.97 -2.64 -1.93
C LEU A 44 16.32 -2.70 -1.21
N VAL A 45 17.19 -1.70 -1.40
CA VAL A 45 18.50 -1.66 -0.73
C VAL A 45 18.34 -1.63 0.79
N ILE A 46 17.47 -0.75 1.31
CA ILE A 46 17.23 -0.62 2.75
C ILE A 46 16.63 -1.91 3.31
N LEU A 47 15.59 -2.45 2.66
CA LEU A 47 14.91 -3.66 3.10
C LEU A 47 15.82 -4.90 3.02
N ALA A 48 16.67 -4.99 2.00
CA ALA A 48 17.66 -6.06 1.88
C ALA A 48 18.66 -6.01 3.05
N ALA A 49 19.18 -4.83 3.38
CA ALA A 49 20.10 -4.66 4.50
C ALA A 49 19.45 -5.03 5.85
N VAL A 50 18.22 -4.56 6.09
CA VAL A 50 17.49 -4.85 7.34
C VAL A 50 17.07 -6.32 7.45
N SER A 51 16.70 -6.96 6.33
CA SER A 51 16.24 -8.35 6.32
C SER A 51 17.36 -9.40 6.26
N PHE A 52 18.60 -8.98 6.00
CA PHE A 52 19.75 -9.89 5.80
C PHE A 52 19.88 -10.96 6.91
N PRO A 53 19.77 -10.64 8.22
CA PRO A 53 19.86 -11.65 9.26
C PRO A 53 18.77 -12.74 9.19
N GLN A 54 17.64 -12.44 8.55
CA GLN A 54 16.47 -13.31 8.46
C GLN A 54 16.39 -14.10 7.16
N TRP A 55 17.32 -13.94 6.21
CA TRP A 55 17.25 -14.60 4.90
C TRP A 55 17.22 -16.14 4.96
N LYS A 56 17.70 -16.73 6.06
CA LYS A 56 17.59 -18.18 6.30
C LYS A 56 16.14 -18.67 6.30
N THR A 57 15.19 -17.83 6.71
CA THR A 57 13.75 -18.13 6.69
C THR A 57 13.22 -18.38 5.28
N LEU A 58 13.89 -17.84 4.24
CA LEU A 58 13.48 -18.02 2.85
C LEU A 58 13.62 -19.48 2.41
N SER A 59 14.67 -20.16 2.85
CA SER A 59 14.89 -21.59 2.58
C SER A 59 13.90 -22.51 3.31
N GLN A 60 13.27 -21.99 4.37
CA GLN A 60 12.26 -22.71 5.15
C GLN A 60 10.84 -22.42 4.64
N ALA A 61 10.68 -21.40 3.78
CA ALA A 61 9.40 -21.05 3.21
C ALA A 61 8.99 -22.06 2.12
N GLY A 62 7.75 -22.54 2.19
CA GLY A 62 7.18 -23.38 1.15
C GLY A 62 6.98 -22.61 -0.16
N SER A 63 7.05 -23.32 -1.30
CA SER A 63 6.90 -22.74 -2.65
C SER A 63 5.59 -21.95 -2.83
N LYS A 64 4.48 -22.44 -2.25
CA LYS A 64 3.18 -21.76 -2.28
C LYS A 64 3.24 -20.38 -1.59
N ALA A 65 3.90 -20.28 -0.44
CA ALA A 65 4.02 -19.03 0.29
C ALA A 65 4.86 -18.00 -0.49
N LEU A 66 5.98 -18.46 -1.07
CA LEU A 66 6.81 -17.63 -1.94
C LEU A 66 6.04 -17.14 -3.17
N TRP A 67 5.25 -18.01 -3.81
CA TRP A 67 4.41 -17.60 -4.95
C TRP A 67 3.35 -16.58 -4.58
N MET A 68 2.70 -16.72 -3.42
CA MET A 68 1.75 -15.71 -2.92
C MET A 68 2.43 -14.36 -2.68
N MET A 69 3.65 -14.36 -2.13
CA MET A 69 4.42 -13.13 -1.92
C MET A 69 4.87 -12.50 -3.25
N VAL A 70 5.39 -13.30 -4.18
CA VAL A 70 5.88 -12.80 -5.48
C VAL A 70 4.72 -12.28 -6.32
N PHE A 71 3.66 -13.06 -6.48
CA PHE A 71 2.56 -12.69 -7.36
C PHE A 71 1.64 -11.65 -6.70
N GLY A 72 1.14 -11.93 -5.49
CA GLY A 72 0.24 -11.02 -4.79
C GLY A 72 0.95 -9.76 -4.32
N GLY A 73 2.07 -9.92 -3.60
CA GLY A 73 2.83 -8.80 -3.06
C GLY A 73 3.66 -8.06 -4.11
N GLY A 74 4.47 -8.79 -4.88
CA GLY A 74 5.40 -8.21 -5.85
C GLY A 74 4.71 -7.67 -7.10
N VAL A 75 3.95 -8.52 -7.81
CA VAL A 75 3.36 -8.16 -9.11
C VAL A 75 2.11 -7.30 -8.92
N ILE A 76 1.10 -7.78 -8.17
CA ILE A 76 -0.19 -7.08 -8.05
C ILE A 76 -0.02 -5.81 -7.22
N ALA A 77 0.40 -5.91 -5.96
CA ALA A 77 0.51 -4.74 -5.09
C ALA A 77 1.73 -3.87 -5.44
N GLY A 78 2.90 -4.49 -5.60
CA GLY A 78 4.19 -3.80 -5.74
C GLY A 78 4.44 -3.18 -7.11
N ALA A 79 3.93 -3.76 -8.19
CA ALA A 79 4.10 -3.23 -9.55
C ALA A 79 2.81 -2.59 -10.06
N VAL A 80 1.74 -3.37 -10.27
CA VAL A 80 0.49 -2.87 -10.89
C VAL A 80 -0.14 -1.78 -10.02
N GLY A 81 -0.35 -2.05 -8.73
CA GLY A 81 -0.95 -1.10 -7.80
C GLY A 81 -0.14 0.19 -7.68
N MET A 82 1.18 0.07 -7.57
CA MET A 82 2.07 1.23 -7.48
C MET A 82 2.14 2.04 -8.77
N LEU A 83 2.13 1.41 -9.94
CA LEU A 83 2.08 2.11 -11.24
C LEU A 83 0.79 2.94 -11.36
N CYS A 84 -0.35 2.34 -10.99
CA CYS A 84 -1.62 3.05 -10.94
C CYS A 84 -1.58 4.22 -9.95
N PHE A 85 -1.09 3.98 -8.73
CA PHE A 85 -0.99 5.00 -7.68
C PHE A 85 -0.12 6.18 -8.10
N TYR A 86 1.09 5.93 -8.61
CA TYR A 86 2.02 6.98 -9.05
C TYR A 86 1.48 7.77 -10.25
N THR A 87 0.77 7.11 -11.15
CA THR A 87 0.11 7.77 -12.28
C THR A 87 -0.96 8.75 -11.78
N ALA A 88 -1.81 8.31 -10.84
CA ALA A 88 -2.80 9.17 -10.20
C ALA A 88 -2.15 10.30 -9.39
N LEU A 89 -1.08 9.99 -8.65
CA LEU A 89 -0.35 10.94 -7.78
C LEU A 89 0.26 12.11 -8.58
N LYS A 90 0.77 11.82 -9.78
CA LYS A 90 1.26 12.85 -10.70
C LYS A 90 0.11 13.70 -11.26
N GLY A 91 -1.04 13.09 -11.59
CA GLY A 91 -2.15 13.75 -12.27
C GLY A 91 -3.13 14.52 -11.37
N ALA A 92 -3.25 14.18 -10.08
CA ALA A 92 -4.28 14.74 -9.21
C ALA A 92 -3.74 15.12 -7.82
N PRO A 93 -4.39 16.06 -7.09
CA PRO A 93 -4.00 16.46 -5.73
C PRO A 93 -3.80 15.27 -4.78
N LEU A 94 -2.76 15.32 -3.92
CA LEU A 94 -2.46 14.26 -2.95
C LEU A 94 -3.67 14.00 -2.03
N GLY A 95 -4.32 15.07 -1.58
CA GLY A 95 -5.52 15.00 -0.73
C GLY A 95 -6.73 14.33 -1.38
N ARG A 96 -6.75 14.18 -2.72
CA ARG A 96 -7.77 13.42 -3.45
C ARG A 96 -7.34 11.98 -3.71
N VAL A 97 -6.08 11.79 -4.13
CA VAL A 97 -5.56 10.47 -4.50
C VAL A 97 -5.43 9.54 -3.29
N MET A 98 -4.92 10.06 -2.17
CA MET A 98 -4.65 9.24 -0.98
C MET A 98 -5.92 8.65 -0.36
N PRO A 99 -7.01 9.41 -0.11
CA PRO A 99 -8.25 8.82 0.41
C PRO A 99 -8.82 7.73 -0.50
N ILE A 100 -8.81 7.94 -1.82
CA ILE A 100 -9.28 6.94 -2.79
C ILE A 100 -8.40 5.69 -2.73
N ALA A 101 -7.07 5.81 -2.74
CA ALA A 101 -6.16 4.67 -2.64
C ALA A 101 -6.28 3.91 -1.30
N PHE A 102 -6.59 4.64 -0.22
CA PHE A 102 -6.84 4.09 1.11
C PHE A 102 -8.23 3.49 1.28
N THR A 103 -8.99 3.29 0.20
CA THR A 103 -10.08 2.30 0.17
C THR A 103 -9.59 0.86 0.14
N SER A 104 -8.27 0.63 -0.08
CA SER A 104 -7.66 -0.71 -0.10
C SER A 104 -7.98 -1.62 1.11
N PRO A 105 -8.18 -1.13 2.36
CA PRO A 105 -8.62 -1.98 3.46
C PRO A 105 -9.97 -2.66 3.20
N LEU A 106 -10.87 -2.06 2.41
CA LEU A 106 -12.16 -2.65 2.05
C LEU A 106 -11.97 -3.89 1.18
N PHE A 107 -11.05 -3.80 0.21
CA PHE A 107 -10.68 -4.94 -0.64
C PHE A 107 -9.92 -6.00 0.16
N GLY A 108 -9.06 -5.59 1.10
CA GLY A 108 -8.38 -6.51 2.02
C GLY A 108 -9.38 -7.31 2.87
N ALA A 109 -10.34 -6.63 3.50
CA ALA A 109 -11.41 -7.27 4.25
C ALA A 109 -12.25 -8.22 3.38
N LEU A 110 -12.60 -7.80 2.16
CA LEU A 110 -13.31 -8.65 1.21
C LEU A 110 -12.52 -9.94 0.89
N MET A 111 -11.22 -9.83 0.63
CA MET A 111 -10.37 -11.00 0.39
C MET A 111 -10.23 -11.89 1.64
N GLY A 112 -10.15 -11.29 2.83
CA GLY A 112 -10.17 -12.00 4.11
C GLY A 112 -11.46 -12.80 4.33
N ILE A 113 -12.61 -12.22 3.96
CA ILE A 113 -13.91 -12.91 4.02
C ILE A 113 -14.00 -14.04 2.99
N LEU A 114 -13.62 -13.77 1.72
CA LEU A 114 -13.79 -14.73 0.63
C LEU A 114 -12.81 -15.91 0.68
N PHE A 115 -11.54 -15.63 1.02
CA PHE A 115 -10.46 -16.60 0.94
C PHE A 115 -9.77 -16.88 2.28
N GLY A 116 -9.87 -15.96 3.24
CA GLY A 116 -9.26 -16.08 4.57
C GLY A 116 -10.16 -16.74 5.63
N GLY A 117 -11.46 -16.92 5.32
CA GLY A 117 -12.44 -17.46 6.26
C GLY A 117 -12.84 -16.49 7.37
N GLU A 118 -12.56 -15.19 7.21
CA GLU A 118 -12.95 -14.17 8.18
C GLU A 118 -14.49 -14.01 8.21
N PRO A 119 -15.13 -13.96 9.39
CA PRO A 119 -16.56 -13.84 9.47
C PRO A 119 -17.02 -12.43 9.03
N LEU A 120 -17.99 -12.39 8.11
CA LEU A 120 -18.68 -11.15 7.78
C LEU A 120 -19.61 -10.76 8.93
N THR A 121 -19.18 -9.81 9.76
CA THR A 121 -19.98 -9.30 10.89
C THR A 121 -20.63 -7.96 10.57
N TRP A 122 -21.72 -7.64 11.26
CA TRP A 122 -22.38 -6.33 11.12
C TRP A 122 -21.46 -5.15 11.44
N LYS A 123 -20.51 -5.34 12.37
CA LYS A 123 -19.49 -4.32 12.70
C LYS A 123 -18.55 -4.05 11.53
N VAL A 124 -18.14 -5.09 10.80
CA VAL A 124 -17.28 -4.95 9.61
C VAL A 124 -18.04 -4.19 8.51
N ILE A 125 -19.31 -4.53 8.28
CA ILE A 125 -20.16 -3.84 7.29
C ILE A 125 -20.31 -2.37 7.64
N LEU A 126 -20.69 -2.04 8.88
CA LEU A 126 -20.84 -0.66 9.31
C LEU A 126 -19.53 0.12 9.24
N GLY A 127 -18.41 -0.47 9.69
CA GLY A 127 -17.10 0.16 9.60
C GLY A 127 -16.67 0.43 8.16
N ALA A 128 -16.94 -0.50 7.24
CA ALA A 128 -16.70 -0.33 5.82
C ALA A 128 -17.52 0.83 5.24
N LEU A 129 -18.83 0.89 5.53
CA LEU A 129 -19.71 1.97 5.07
C LEU A 129 -19.25 3.35 5.60
N LEU A 130 -18.89 3.44 6.87
CA LEU A 130 -18.37 4.67 7.47
C LEU A 130 -17.04 5.11 6.85
N THR A 131 -16.16 4.14 6.55
CA THR A 131 -14.88 4.41 5.88
C THR A 131 -15.12 4.97 4.48
N VAL A 132 -15.99 4.34 3.69
CA VAL A 132 -16.38 4.83 2.36
C VAL A 132 -16.99 6.23 2.44
N GLY A 133 -17.92 6.46 3.37
CA GLY A 133 -18.54 7.76 3.58
C GLY A 133 -17.51 8.85 3.90
N GLY A 134 -16.56 8.58 4.80
CA GLY A 134 -15.47 9.50 5.12
C GLY A 134 -14.58 9.81 3.92
N ILE A 135 -14.26 8.81 3.10
CA ILE A 135 -13.45 8.99 1.88
C ILE A 135 -14.18 9.85 0.84
N ILE A 136 -15.50 9.64 0.65
CA ILE A 136 -16.34 10.46 -0.24
C ILE A 136 -16.29 11.92 0.22
N LEU A 137 -16.49 12.18 1.52
CA LEU A 137 -16.44 13.53 2.07
C LEU A 137 -15.08 14.20 1.86
N LEU A 138 -13.97 13.49 2.08
CA LEU A 138 -12.63 14.01 1.84
C LEU A 138 -12.32 14.26 0.35
N THR A 139 -12.97 13.52 -0.54
CA THR A 139 -12.69 13.53 -1.98
C THR A 139 -13.47 14.60 -2.73
N PHE A 140 -14.73 14.82 -2.32
CA PHE A 140 -15.69 15.71 -2.98
C PHE A 140 -16.02 16.97 -2.17
N GLY A 141 -15.53 17.09 -0.94
CA GLY A 141 -15.61 18.31 -0.13
C GLY A 141 -14.57 19.36 -0.47
#